data_AF-A0A178UFK7-F1
#
_entry.id   AF-A0A178UFK7-F1
#
_cell.length_a   1.000
_cell.length_b   1.000
_cell.length_c   1.000
_cell.angle_alpha   90.00
_cell.angle_beta   90.00
_cell.angle_gamma   90.00
#
_symmetry.space_group_name_H-M   'P 1'
#
loop_
_entity.id
_entity.type
_entity.pdbx_description
1 polymer ?
#
loop_
_entity_poly.entity_id
_entity_poly.type
_entity_poly.pdbx_seq_one_letter_code
_entity_poly.pdbx_strand_id
1 'polypeptide(L)'
;MILQRKSLPEFWRDRPVPAEGWKEHNCIPDEHYVQTLLSQKGVDSELTRRSLTHSAWDLSSSKSNERRGWHPMTYKFSDATPDLIQSIKGIDNINYETEYRREWCSSKGKPSPCFLFARKFTRPAALRLLREVNFSLTIIA
;
A
#
# COMPACT_ATOMS: atom_id res chain seq x y z
N MET A 1 -30.54 19.11 -14.87
CA MET A 1 -29.43 18.23 -14.44
C MET A 1 -28.77 18.92 -13.25
N ILE A 2 -29.08 18.51 -12.03
CA ILE A 2 -28.51 19.12 -10.83
C ILE A 2 -27.06 18.65 -10.75
N LEU A 3 -26.12 19.56 -10.97
CA LEU A 3 -24.71 19.31 -10.68
C LEU A 3 -24.63 19.13 -9.16
N GLN A 4 -24.49 17.89 -8.69
CA GLN A 4 -24.18 17.66 -7.27
C GLN A 4 -22.83 18.32 -7.01
N ARG A 5 -22.86 19.47 -6.32
CA ARG A 5 -21.67 20.14 -5.83
C ARG A 5 -20.98 19.17 -4.88
N LYS A 6 -19.82 18.65 -5.29
CA LYS A 6 -18.93 17.94 -4.38
C LYS A 6 -18.56 18.89 -3.24
N SER A 7 -18.67 18.42 -2.01
CA SER A 7 -18.32 19.17 -0.80
C SER A 7 -16.86 19.62 -0.88
N LEU A 8 -16.60 20.87 -0.51
CA LEU A 8 -15.27 21.48 -0.58
C LEU A 8 -14.28 20.76 0.36
N PRO A 9 -12.96 20.85 0.13
CA PRO A 9 -11.95 20.36 1.08
C PRO A 9 -12.12 21.04 2.45
N GLU A 10 -11.70 20.38 3.53
CA GLU A 10 -11.95 20.80 4.93
C GLU A 10 -11.58 22.26 5.21
N PHE A 11 -10.44 22.71 4.68
CA PHE A 11 -9.95 24.08 4.79
C PHE A 11 -10.92 25.15 4.23
N TRP A 12 -11.79 24.76 3.30
CA TRP A 12 -12.71 25.66 2.59
C TRP A 12 -14.17 25.51 3.04
N ARG A 13 -14.42 24.88 4.20
CA ARG A 13 -15.79 24.65 4.70
C ARG A 13 -16.18 25.67 5.77
N ASP A 14 -17.38 26.23 5.62
CA ASP A 14 -18.01 27.07 6.65
C ASP A 14 -18.66 26.26 7.79
N ARG A 15 -18.68 24.92 7.71
CA ARG A 15 -19.33 24.01 8.67
C ARG A 15 -18.47 22.79 9.00
N PRO A 16 -18.55 22.26 10.25
CA PRO A 16 -17.80 21.08 10.67
C PRO A 16 -18.24 19.80 9.94
N VAL A 17 -17.32 18.83 9.85
CA VAL A 17 -17.55 17.54 9.17
C VAL A 17 -18.62 16.74 9.92
N PRO A 18 -19.67 16.23 9.24
CA PRO A 18 -20.59 15.28 9.87
C PRO A 18 -19.81 14.07 10.41
N ALA A 19 -20.26 13.47 11.51
CA ALA A 19 -19.62 12.28 12.10
C ALA A 19 -19.46 11.10 11.11
N GLU A 20 -20.20 11.13 10.00
CA GLU A 20 -20.20 10.16 8.91
C GLU A 20 -19.52 10.67 7.62
N GLY A 21 -18.73 11.75 7.68
CA GLY A 21 -18.11 12.38 6.49
C GLY A 21 -17.16 11.47 5.71
N TRP A 22 -16.70 10.37 6.31
CA TRP A 22 -15.95 9.30 5.65
C TRP A 22 -16.78 8.53 4.60
N LYS A 23 -18.12 8.54 4.70
CA LYS A 23 -19.02 7.97 3.67
C LYS A 23 -19.08 8.81 2.40
N GLU A 24 -18.81 10.12 2.51
CA GLU A 24 -18.89 11.07 1.40
C GLU A 24 -17.51 11.34 0.77
N HIS A 25 -16.44 11.18 1.55
CA HIS A 25 -15.06 11.48 1.14
C HIS A 25 -14.08 10.38 1.55
N ASN A 26 -14.08 9.27 0.82
CA ASN A 26 -13.04 8.25 0.93
C ASN A 26 -11.80 8.62 0.07
N CYS A 27 -11.38 9.88 0.09
CA CYS A 27 -10.22 10.36 -0.65
C CYS A 27 -9.11 10.69 0.36
N ILE A 28 -8.19 9.75 0.56
CA ILE A 28 -7.09 9.91 1.49
C ILE A 28 -5.96 10.67 0.76
N PRO A 29 -5.61 11.92 1.17
CA PRO A 29 -4.76 12.78 0.34
C PRO A 29 -3.37 12.21 0.07
N ASP A 30 -2.75 11.54 1.04
CA ASP A 30 -1.43 10.91 0.89
C ASP A 30 -1.46 9.70 -0.07
N GLU A 31 -2.60 9.05 -0.25
CA GLU A 31 -2.76 7.95 -1.21
C GLU A 31 -2.95 8.42 -2.66
N HIS A 32 -3.27 9.70 -2.89
CA HIS A 32 -3.62 10.22 -4.21
C HIS A 32 -2.82 11.44 -4.68
N TYR A 33 -2.37 12.30 -3.77
CA TYR A 33 -1.82 13.61 -4.11
C TYR A 33 -0.55 13.49 -4.94
N VAL A 34 0.38 12.63 -4.53
CA VAL A 34 1.68 12.49 -5.19
C VAL A 34 1.52 11.94 -6.61
N GLN A 35 0.72 10.88 -6.79
CA GLN A 35 0.47 10.31 -8.11
C GLN A 35 -0.23 11.33 -9.01
N THR A 36 -1.25 12.03 -8.49
CA THR A 36 -1.97 13.06 -9.25
C THR A 36 -1.05 14.19 -9.71
N LEU A 37 -0.21 14.69 -8.81
CA LEU A 37 0.75 15.74 -9.12
C LEU A 37 1.73 15.30 -10.21
N LEU A 38 2.29 14.08 -10.09
CA LEU A 38 3.24 13.54 -11.06
C LEU A 38 2.59 13.35 -12.44
N SER A 39 1.35 12.86 -12.49
CA SER A 39 0.63 12.75 -13.77
C SER A 39 0.29 14.10 -14.38
N GLN A 40 -0.07 15.11 -13.59
CA GLN A 40 -0.27 16.48 -14.08
C GLN A 40 1.02 17.10 -14.62
N LYS A 41 2.18 16.70 -14.10
CA LYS A 41 3.50 17.11 -14.61
C LYS A 41 3.92 16.34 -15.87
N GLY A 42 3.18 15.29 -16.26
CA GLY A 42 3.45 14.51 -17.47
C GLY A 42 4.69 13.62 -17.38
N VAL A 43 5.12 13.27 -16.17
CA VAL A 43 6.34 12.44 -15.93
C VAL A 43 6.01 10.96 -15.71
N ASP A 44 4.80 10.51 -16.04
CA ASP A 44 4.36 9.12 -15.83
C ASP A 44 5.28 8.09 -16.50
N SER A 45 5.88 8.44 -17.65
CA SER A 45 6.80 7.56 -18.38
C SER A 45 8.15 7.37 -17.71
N GLU A 46 8.51 8.25 -16.76
CA GLU A 46 9.75 8.16 -15.99
C GLU A 46 9.59 7.33 -14.71
N LEU A 47 8.35 6.96 -14.36
CA LEU A 47 8.00 6.31 -13.11
C LEU A 47 7.63 4.86 -13.34
N THR A 48 8.07 3.98 -12.44
CA THR A 48 7.46 2.65 -12.31
C THR A 48 6.21 2.77 -11.44
N ARG A 49 5.07 2.27 -11.92
CA ARG A 49 3.76 2.35 -11.26
C ARG A 49 3.62 1.35 -10.10
N ARG A 50 4.58 1.30 -9.18
CA ARG A 50 4.58 0.41 -8.01
C ARG A 50 5.35 1.01 -6.84
N SER A 51 4.97 0.62 -5.63
CA SER A 51 5.80 0.88 -4.45
C SER A 51 6.88 -0.20 -4.31
N LEU A 52 7.94 0.11 -3.56
CA LEU A 52 8.97 -0.86 -3.17
C LEU A 52 8.65 -1.54 -1.82
N THR A 53 7.44 -1.34 -1.29
CA THR A 53 7.02 -1.85 0.03
C THR A 53 5.93 -2.90 -0.12
N HIS A 54 6.24 -4.14 0.25
CA HIS A 54 5.27 -5.21 0.34
C HIS A 54 4.26 -4.92 1.45
N SER A 55 2.97 -5.00 1.12
CA SER A 55 1.86 -4.91 2.07
C SER A 55 0.89 -6.05 1.81
N ALA A 56 0.64 -6.90 2.80
CA ALA A 56 -0.33 -7.97 2.66
C ALA A 56 -1.76 -7.42 2.84
N TRP A 57 -2.61 -7.66 1.85
CA TRP A 57 -4.02 -7.29 1.88
C TRP A 57 -4.86 -8.56 1.91
N ASP A 58 -5.28 -8.97 3.10
CA ASP A 58 -6.23 -10.06 3.26
C ASP A 58 -7.59 -9.46 3.61
N LEU A 59 -8.49 -9.49 2.63
CA LEU A 59 -9.85 -8.97 2.74
C LEU A 59 -10.69 -9.71 3.80
N SER A 60 -10.27 -10.91 4.21
CA SER A 60 -10.92 -11.67 5.28
C SER A 60 -10.45 -11.27 6.68
N SER A 61 -9.29 -10.61 6.80
CA SER A 61 -8.65 -10.30 8.08
C SER A 61 -9.27 -9.13 8.86
N SER A 62 -10.16 -8.35 8.25
CA SER A 62 -10.79 -7.21 8.93
C SER A 62 -11.99 -7.65 9.78
N LYS A 63 -12.09 -7.11 11.00
CA LYS A 63 -13.14 -7.48 11.99
C LYS A 63 -14.56 -7.02 11.64
N SER A 64 -14.73 -6.09 10.69
CA SER A 64 -16.04 -5.53 10.31
C SER A 64 -16.12 -5.39 8.79
N ASN A 65 -17.25 -5.78 8.19
CA ASN A 65 -17.46 -5.72 6.72
C ASN A 65 -17.20 -4.32 6.15
N GLU A 66 -17.49 -3.26 6.89
CA GLU A 66 -17.30 -1.86 6.50
C GLU A 66 -15.82 -1.42 6.44
N ARG A 67 -14.92 -2.15 7.12
CA ARG A 67 -13.48 -1.84 7.19
C ARG A 67 -12.61 -2.84 6.42
N ARG A 68 -13.24 -3.73 5.64
CA ARG A 68 -12.52 -4.63 4.71
C ARG A 68 -11.75 -3.79 3.71
N GLY A 69 -10.46 -4.10 3.54
CA GLY A 69 -9.60 -3.39 2.60
C GLY A 69 -9.18 -1.98 3.02
N TRP A 70 -9.49 -1.52 4.24
CA TRP A 70 -9.00 -0.22 4.73
C TRP A 70 -7.57 -0.26 5.24
N HIS A 71 -7.12 -1.41 5.73
CA HIS A 71 -5.78 -1.56 6.29
C HIS A 71 -5.17 -2.89 5.86
N PRO A 72 -3.85 -2.93 5.61
CA PRO A 72 -3.16 -4.17 5.37
C PRO A 72 -3.14 -5.04 6.64
N MET A 73 -3.03 -6.35 6.43
CA MET A 73 -2.84 -7.35 7.48
C MET A 73 -1.59 -7.00 8.30
N THR A 74 -1.65 -7.30 9.61
CA THR A 74 -0.50 -7.17 10.51
C THR A 74 0.12 -8.53 10.80
N TYR A 75 1.39 -8.71 10.44
CA TYR A 75 2.17 -9.91 10.76
C TYR A 75 2.48 -9.99 12.26
N LYS A 76 2.09 -11.11 12.87
CA LYS A 76 2.36 -11.44 14.27
C LYS A 76 3.68 -12.19 14.41
N PHE A 77 4.08 -12.41 15.65
CA PHE A 77 5.33 -13.13 15.97
C PHE A 77 5.43 -14.50 15.29
N SER A 78 4.32 -15.25 15.23
CA SER A 78 4.23 -16.55 14.56
C SER A 78 4.51 -16.46 13.06
N ASP A 79 4.06 -15.39 12.43
CA ASP A 79 4.07 -15.22 10.98
C ASP A 79 5.44 -14.76 10.48
N ALA A 80 6.20 -14.07 11.33
CA ALA A 80 7.54 -13.55 11.08
C ALA A 80 8.60 -14.67 11.01
N THR A 81 8.50 -15.54 10.01
CA THR A 81 9.44 -16.63 9.75
C THR A 81 10.42 -16.28 8.63
N PRO A 82 11.58 -16.95 8.56
CA PRO A 82 12.49 -16.83 7.41
C PRO A 82 11.79 -17.17 6.08
N ASP A 83 10.90 -18.17 6.08
CA ASP A 83 10.14 -18.58 4.90
C ASP A 83 9.21 -17.48 4.41
N LEU A 84 8.56 -16.73 5.32
CA LEU A 84 7.76 -15.55 4.95
C LEU A 84 8.65 -14.53 4.22
N ILE A 85 9.83 -14.21 4.78
CA ILE A 85 10.75 -13.25 4.14
C ILE A 85 11.24 -13.75 2.80
N GLN A 86 11.54 -15.04 2.67
CA GLN A 86 11.97 -15.63 1.41
C GLN A 86 10.83 -15.61 0.38
N SER A 87 9.58 -15.84 0.80
CA SER A 87 8.42 -15.75 -0.07
C SER A 87 8.22 -14.34 -0.62
N ILE A 88 8.36 -13.31 0.23
CA ILE A 88 8.26 -11.89 -0.18
C ILE A 88 9.40 -11.53 -1.14
N LYS A 89 10.62 -11.98 -0.86
CA LYS A 89 11.80 -11.76 -1.74
C LYS A 89 11.68 -12.48 -3.07
N GLY A 90 10.99 -13.61 -3.10
CA GLY A 90 10.76 -14.43 -4.29
C GLY A 90 9.74 -13.84 -5.26
N ILE A 91 9.04 -12.76 -4.88
CA ILE A 91 8.09 -12.09 -5.78
C ILE A 91 8.89 -11.34 -6.85
N ASP A 92 8.71 -11.77 -8.09
CA ASP A 92 9.39 -11.24 -9.29
C ASP A 92 8.43 -10.56 -10.28
N ASN A 93 7.12 -10.59 -10.01
CA ASN A 93 6.10 -9.95 -10.80
C ASN A 93 4.92 -9.43 -9.95
N ILE A 94 4.26 -8.39 -10.45
CA ILE A 94 3.06 -7.79 -9.86
C ILE A 94 1.86 -8.10 -10.76
N ASN A 95 0.76 -8.55 -10.15
CA ASN A 95 -0.51 -8.78 -10.83
C ASN A 95 -1.49 -7.64 -10.50
N TYR A 96 -1.85 -6.85 -11.51
CA TYR A 96 -2.86 -5.81 -11.41
C TYR A 96 -4.20 -6.41 -11.83
N GLU A 97 -4.91 -6.99 -10.85
CA GLU A 97 -6.15 -7.76 -11.10
C GLU A 97 -7.22 -6.95 -11.83
N THR A 98 -7.40 -5.68 -11.46
CA THR A 98 -8.37 -4.77 -12.10
C THR A 98 -8.03 -4.44 -13.56
N GLU A 99 -6.76 -4.54 -13.93
CA GLU A 99 -6.25 -4.28 -15.28
C GLU A 99 -6.01 -5.57 -16.07
N TYR A 100 -6.24 -6.75 -15.46
CA TYR A 100 -5.87 -8.06 -16.01
C TYR A 100 -4.43 -8.09 -16.56
N ARG A 101 -3.52 -7.40 -15.87
CA ARG A 101 -2.16 -7.15 -16.34
C ARG A 101 -1.14 -7.70 -15.36
N ARG A 102 -0.15 -8.42 -15.88
CA ARG A 102 1.02 -8.87 -15.13
C ARG A 102 2.27 -8.13 -15.59
N GLU A 103 3.08 -7.66 -14.64
CA GLU A 103 4.30 -6.91 -14.91
C GLU A 103 5.48 -7.53 -14.15
N TRP A 104 6.54 -7.86 -14.88
CA TRP A 104 7.78 -8.36 -14.30
C TRP A 104 8.61 -7.22 -13.70
N CYS A 105 9.08 -7.41 -12.48
CA CYS A 105 9.88 -6.41 -11.78
C CYS A 105 11.26 -6.29 -12.43
N SER A 106 11.49 -5.13 -13.03
CA SER A 106 12.75 -4.79 -13.67
C SER A 106 13.16 -3.36 -13.35
N SER A 107 14.44 -3.07 -13.52
CA SER A 107 15.01 -1.72 -13.48
C SER A 107 15.98 -1.57 -14.64
N LYS A 108 15.76 -0.55 -15.47
CA LYS A 108 16.56 -0.31 -16.70
C LYS A 108 16.70 -1.56 -17.59
N GLY A 109 15.60 -2.30 -17.74
CA GLY A 109 15.54 -3.52 -18.56
C GLY A 109 16.18 -4.77 -17.95
N LYS A 110 16.68 -4.72 -16.71
CA LYS A 110 17.23 -5.90 -16.01
C LYS A 110 16.31 -6.36 -14.90
N PRO A 111 16.18 -7.68 -14.65
CA PRO A 111 15.42 -8.19 -13.51
C PRO A 111 15.87 -7.54 -12.20
N SER A 112 14.90 -7.15 -11.36
CA SER A 112 15.16 -6.53 -10.06
C SER A 112 14.12 -6.96 -9.02
N PRO A 113 14.45 -6.92 -7.72
CA PRO A 113 13.47 -7.23 -6.69
C PRO A 113 12.21 -6.37 -6.79
N CYS A 114 11.04 -6.98 -6.58
CA CYS A 114 9.80 -6.23 -6.48
C CYS A 114 9.77 -5.37 -5.20
N PHE A 115 10.25 -5.90 -4.09
CA PHE A 115 10.13 -5.23 -2.79
C PHE A 115 11.49 -5.12 -2.11
N LEU A 116 11.77 -3.93 -1.60
CA LEU A 116 12.93 -3.65 -0.72
C LEU A 116 12.49 -3.55 0.74
N PHE A 117 11.21 -3.26 0.95
CA PHE A 117 10.62 -3.09 2.26
C PHE A 117 9.39 -3.98 2.43
N ALA A 118 9.03 -4.26 3.67
CA ALA A 118 7.76 -4.89 4.00
C ALA A 118 7.15 -4.26 5.25
N ARG A 119 5.82 -4.16 5.23
CA ARG A 119 4.95 -3.78 6.35
C ARG A 119 3.81 -4.81 6.45
N LYS A 120 3.08 -4.96 7.54
CA LYS A 120 3.01 -4.23 8.80
C LYS A 120 3.31 -5.24 9.90
N PHE A 121 4.41 -5.09 10.61
CA PHE A 121 4.84 -6.09 11.60
C PHE A 121 4.52 -5.59 12.99
N THR A 122 3.98 -6.47 13.85
CA THR A 122 3.97 -6.19 15.29
C THR A 122 5.40 -6.03 15.80
N ARG A 123 5.59 -5.28 16.90
CA ARG A 123 6.92 -5.11 17.51
C ARG A 123 7.64 -6.45 17.78
N PRO A 124 6.99 -7.49 18.35
CA PRO A 124 7.64 -8.79 18.53
C PRO A 124 8.03 -9.46 17.21
N ALA A 125 7.18 -9.36 16.17
CA ALA A 125 7.45 -9.89 14.85
C ALA A 125 8.67 -9.23 14.20
N ALA A 126 8.77 -7.90 14.26
CA ALA A 126 9.92 -7.16 13.77
C ALA A 126 11.20 -7.58 14.51
N LEU A 127 11.18 -7.62 15.85
CA LEU A 127 12.34 -8.03 16.65
C LEU A 127 12.82 -9.45 16.36
N ARG A 128 11.89 -10.38 16.09
CA ARG A 128 12.21 -11.74 15.67
C ARG A 128 13.02 -11.74 14.38
N LEU A 129 12.56 -11.01 13.36
CA LEU A 129 13.24 -10.92 12.06
C LEU A 129 14.61 -10.25 12.15
N LEU A 130 14.75 -9.21 12.99
CA LEU A 130 16.05 -8.55 13.20
C LEU A 130 17.09 -9.50 13.84
N ARG A 131 16.66 -10.53 14.56
CA ARG A 131 17.54 -11.56 15.16
C ARG A 131 17.81 -12.74 14.23
N GLU A 132 16.79 -13.20 13.51
CA GLU A 132 16.84 -14.46 12.75
C GLU A 132 17.33 -14.28 11.30
N VAL A 133 17.32 -13.07 10.74
CA VAL A 133 17.58 -12.85 9.30
C VAL A 133 18.76 -11.91 9.08
N ASN A 134 19.79 -12.39 8.37
CA ASN A 134 20.91 -11.54 7.91
C ASN A 134 20.40 -10.59 6.79
N PHE A 135 20.65 -9.29 6.93
CA PHE A 135 19.87 -8.24 6.25
C PHE A 135 20.08 -8.16 4.73
N SER A 136 18.98 -8.19 3.99
CA SER A 136 18.85 -7.53 2.67
C SER A 136 17.44 -6.98 2.40
N LEU A 137 16.47 -7.19 3.30
CA LEU A 137 15.13 -6.60 3.26
C LEU A 137 14.96 -5.73 4.50
N THR A 138 14.59 -4.46 4.33
CA THR A 138 14.41 -3.54 5.45
C THR A 138 12.95 -3.54 5.90
N ILE A 139 12.71 -3.80 7.18
CA ILE A 139 11.35 -3.80 7.73
C ILE A 139 10.98 -2.38 8.14
N ILE A 140 9.83 -1.90 7.67
CA ILE A 140 9.28 -0.58 8.06
C ILE A 140 8.01 -0.80 8.89
N ALA A 141 7.90 -0.03 9.99
CA ALA A 141 6.76 -0.06 10.90
C ALA A 141 5.48 0.52 10.26
#